data_AF-A0A1F8R1J8-F1
#
_entry.id   AF-A0A1F8R1J8-F1
#
_cell.length_a   1.000
_cell.length_b   1.000
_cell.length_c   1.000
_cell.angle_alpha   90.00
_cell.angle_beta   90.00
_cell.angle_gamma   90.00
#
_symmetry.space_group_name_H-M   'P 1'
#
loop_
_entity.id
_entity.type
_entity.pdbx_description
1 polymer ?
#
loop_
_entity_poly.entity_id
_entity_poly.type
_entity_poly.pdbx_seq_one_letter_code
_entity_poly.pdbx_strand_id
1 'polypeptide(L)'
;MNRLMWGLAARSARLIGLLLTLTIPRGQVDVAKARQQMLRSMPPVEAAIFEKPGRLEAFMASGAESMRQGIQGIAWDTHLCARPWDFRLEEISFPVRLLHGEADLNVPLAVARKVAAAIPGCQATFYPGEGHFSTVLNHLDEVFNALG
;
A
#
# COMPACT_ATOMS: atom_id res chain seq x y z
N MET A 1 -9.53 -2.01 -11.84
CA MET A 1 -8.53 -0.93 -11.77
C MET A 1 -8.50 -0.18 -13.10
N ASN A 2 -8.66 1.15 -13.12
CA ASN A 2 -8.92 1.94 -14.35
C ASN A 2 -7.62 2.29 -15.11
N ARG A 3 -7.48 1.87 -16.38
CA ARG A 3 -6.31 2.14 -17.24
C ARG A 3 -6.04 3.63 -17.42
N LEU A 4 -7.08 4.46 -17.42
CA LEU A 4 -6.97 5.91 -17.54
C LEU A 4 -6.15 6.52 -16.39
N MET A 5 -6.41 6.08 -15.15
CA MET A 5 -5.73 6.59 -13.96
C MET A 5 -4.23 6.35 -14.06
N TRP A 6 -3.82 5.11 -14.35
CA TRP A 6 -2.41 4.74 -14.48
C TRP A 6 -1.73 5.43 -15.68
N GLY A 7 -2.44 5.63 -16.78
CA GLY A 7 -1.92 6.38 -17.93
C GLY A 7 -1.66 7.86 -17.62
N LEU A 8 -2.55 8.53 -16.88
CA LEU A 8 -2.33 9.92 -16.43
C LEU A 8 -1.21 9.99 -15.39
N ALA A 9 -1.22 9.05 -14.45
CA ALA A 9 -0.19 8.93 -13.42
C ALA A 9 1.18 8.74 -14.04
N ALA A 10 1.37 7.86 -15.02
CA ALA A 10 2.66 7.64 -15.67
C ALA A 10 3.19 8.90 -16.39
N ARG A 11 2.30 9.78 -16.87
CA ARG A 11 2.67 10.98 -17.62
C ARG A 11 3.02 12.18 -16.75
N SER A 12 2.23 12.46 -15.70
CA SER A 12 2.43 13.65 -14.88
C SER A 12 1.67 13.59 -13.56
N ALA A 13 2.37 13.91 -12.46
CA ALA A 13 1.77 14.15 -11.14
C ALA A 13 0.65 15.22 -11.19
N ARG A 14 0.75 16.24 -12.06
CA ARG A 14 -0.29 17.27 -12.20
C ARG A 14 -1.57 16.73 -12.82
N LEU A 15 -1.46 15.85 -13.83
CA LEU A 15 -2.62 15.29 -14.52
C LEU A 15 -3.39 14.33 -13.62
N ILE A 16 -2.69 13.44 -12.93
CA ILE A 16 -3.34 12.57 -11.94
C ILE A 16 -3.88 13.40 -10.76
N GLY A 17 -3.16 14.44 -10.32
CA GLY A 17 -3.64 15.35 -9.27
C GLY A 17 -4.94 16.06 -9.63
N LEU A 18 -5.10 16.51 -10.89
CA LEU A 18 -6.37 17.06 -11.37
C LEU A 18 -7.49 16.02 -11.31
N LEU A 19 -7.24 14.80 -11.79
CA LEU A 19 -8.22 13.73 -11.71
C LEU A 19 -8.62 13.44 -10.24
N LEU A 20 -7.64 13.28 -9.34
CA LEU A 20 -7.88 13.03 -7.91
C LEU A 20 -8.66 14.16 -7.25
N THR A 21 -8.38 15.42 -7.61
CA THR A 21 -9.12 16.59 -7.10
C THR A 21 -10.61 16.56 -7.48
N LEU A 22 -10.93 15.97 -8.65
CA LEU A 22 -12.30 15.85 -9.15
C LEU A 22 -13.03 14.63 -8.59
N THR A 23 -12.30 13.55 -8.24
CA THR A 23 -12.89 12.28 -7.80
C THR A 23 -12.92 12.09 -6.29
N ILE A 24 -11.99 12.68 -5.55
CA ILE A 24 -11.94 12.54 -4.08
C ILE A 24 -12.98 13.49 -3.48
N PRO A 25 -13.94 12.99 -2.69
CA PRO A 25 -14.95 13.83 -2.05
C PRO A 25 -14.29 14.89 -1.16
N ARG A 26 -14.83 16.11 -1.20
CA ARG A 26 -14.43 17.19 -0.28
C ARG A 26 -15.31 17.14 0.96
N GLY A 27 -14.69 17.14 2.14
CA GLY A 27 -15.39 17.16 3.42
C GLY A 27 -14.89 16.08 4.38
N GLN A 28 -15.54 15.97 5.54
CA GLN A 28 -15.24 14.93 6.52
C GLN A 28 -15.66 13.56 5.98
N VAL A 29 -14.81 12.56 6.21
CA VAL A 29 -15.14 11.17 5.89
C VAL A 29 -16.14 10.68 6.93
N ASP A 30 -17.28 10.17 6.47
CA ASP A 30 -18.20 9.41 7.33
C ASP A 30 -17.51 8.10 7.73
N VAL A 31 -16.95 8.09 8.94
CA VAL A 31 -16.18 6.96 9.48
C VAL A 31 -17.03 5.71 9.59
N ALA A 32 -18.33 5.83 9.92
CA ALA A 32 -19.22 4.67 10.05
C ALA A 32 -19.49 4.03 8.68
N LYS A 33 -19.72 4.86 7.66
CA LYS A 33 -19.89 4.39 6.28
C LYS A 33 -18.59 3.81 5.72
N ALA A 34 -17.46 4.48 5.94
CA ALA A 34 -16.14 4.01 5.53
C ALA A 34 -15.80 2.66 6.19
N ARG A 35 -16.06 2.51 7.50
CA ARG A 35 -15.96 1.25 8.24
C ARG A 35 -16.74 0.13 7.56
N GLN A 36 -18.02 0.38 7.29
CA GLN A 36 -18.90 -0.63 6.71
C GLN A 36 -18.44 -1.06 5.31
N GLN A 37 -17.99 -0.11 4.49
CA GLN A 37 -17.47 -0.41 3.15
C GLN A 37 -16.16 -1.18 3.23
N MET A 38 -15.23 -0.73 4.06
CA MET A 38 -13.90 -1.30 4.19
C MET A 38 -13.94 -2.74 4.70
N LEU A 39 -14.72 -3.02 5.76
CA LEU A 39 -14.88 -4.37 6.31
C LEU A 39 -15.55 -5.35 5.34
N ARG A 40 -16.39 -4.87 4.40
CA ARG A 40 -17.04 -5.73 3.39
C ARG A 40 -16.11 -6.14 2.26
N SER A 41 -15.08 -5.34 1.98
CA SER A 41 -14.15 -5.54 0.87
C SER A 41 -12.84 -6.22 1.27
N MET A 42 -12.62 -6.41 2.57
CA MET A 42 -11.36 -6.92 3.10
C MET A 42 -11.37 -8.44 3.31
N PRO A 43 -10.23 -9.12 3.11
CA PRO A 43 -10.02 -10.47 3.61
C PRO A 43 -10.30 -10.56 5.11
N PRO A 44 -10.75 -11.71 5.64
CA PRO A 44 -11.02 -11.88 7.07
C PRO A 44 -9.84 -11.52 7.98
N VAL A 45 -8.61 -11.84 7.58
CA VAL A 45 -7.38 -11.51 8.33
C VAL A 45 -7.19 -10.00 8.49
N GLU A 46 -7.56 -9.21 7.47
CA GLU A 46 -7.46 -7.75 7.47
C GLU A 46 -8.60 -7.13 8.27
N ALA A 47 -9.82 -7.69 8.17
CA ALA A 47 -10.96 -7.23 8.94
C ALA A 47 -10.69 -7.33 10.46
N ALA A 48 -10.10 -8.45 10.90
CA ALA A 48 -9.76 -8.68 12.31
C ALA A 48 -8.78 -7.64 12.89
N ILE A 49 -7.94 -7.01 12.07
CA ILE A 49 -7.05 -5.92 12.51
C ILE A 49 -7.88 -4.72 12.95
N PHE A 50 -8.88 -4.34 12.16
CA PHE A 50 -9.70 -3.15 12.39
C PHE A 50 -10.84 -3.38 13.38
N GLU A 51 -11.07 -4.64 13.80
CA GLU A 51 -11.95 -4.97 14.92
C GLU A 51 -11.35 -4.60 16.27
N LYS A 52 -10.02 -4.50 16.40
CA LYS A 52 -9.42 -4.09 17.68
C LYS A 52 -9.77 -2.62 17.98
N PRO A 53 -10.17 -2.28 19.22
CA PRO A 53 -10.61 -0.94 19.57
C PRO A 53 -9.61 0.16 19.17
N GLY A 54 -10.11 1.24 18.55
CA GLY A 54 -9.33 2.43 18.22
C GLY A 54 -8.47 2.35 16.96
N ARG A 55 -8.22 1.15 16.41
CA ARG A 55 -7.34 1.01 15.23
C ARG A 55 -7.94 1.61 13.97
N LEU A 56 -9.24 1.40 13.77
CA LEU A 56 -9.91 1.96 12.60
C LEU A 56 -9.98 3.49 12.69
N GLU A 57 -10.34 4.01 13.85
CA GLU A 57 -10.42 5.45 14.10
C GLU A 57 -9.06 6.11 13.87
N ALA A 58 -7.98 5.51 14.37
CA ALA A 58 -6.62 5.98 14.15
C ALA A 58 -6.21 5.93 12.67
N PHE A 59 -6.57 4.86 11.95
CA PHE A 59 -6.31 4.72 10.51
C PHE A 59 -7.04 5.80 9.71
N MET A 60 -8.33 6.03 10.00
CA MET A 60 -9.14 7.05 9.34
C MET A 60 -8.64 8.47 9.65
N ALA A 61 -8.27 8.74 10.91
CA ALA A 61 -7.67 10.01 11.31
C ALA A 61 -6.33 10.27 10.59
N SER A 62 -5.48 9.24 10.48
CA SER A 62 -4.21 9.32 9.75
C SER A 62 -4.43 9.61 8.26
N GLY A 63 -5.41 8.95 7.64
CA GLY A 63 -5.78 9.21 6.24
C GLY A 63 -6.35 10.62 6.02
N ALA A 64 -7.11 11.16 6.98
CA ALA A 64 -7.58 12.54 6.91
C ALA A 64 -6.43 13.54 7.07
N GLU A 65 -5.52 13.29 8.01
CA GLU A 65 -4.36 14.16 8.25
C GLU A 65 -3.40 14.16 7.06
N SER A 66 -3.13 13.00 6.44
CA SER A 66 -2.24 12.92 5.27
C SER A 66 -2.73 13.75 4.08
N MET A 67 -4.04 13.99 4.02
CA MET A 67 -4.71 14.78 2.97
C MET A 67 -4.99 16.22 3.40
N ARG A 68 -4.63 16.64 4.63
CA ARG A 68 -4.94 17.97 5.19
C ARG A 68 -4.36 19.11 4.36
N GLN A 69 -3.20 18.90 3.73
CA GLN A 69 -2.53 19.88 2.87
C GLN A 69 -2.98 19.80 1.40
N GLY A 70 -3.96 18.95 1.09
CA GLY A 70 -4.47 18.72 -0.26
C GLY A 70 -3.90 17.43 -0.90
N ILE A 71 -4.22 17.23 -2.18
CA ILE A 71 -3.98 15.95 -2.89
C ILE A 71 -2.56 15.79 -3.46
N GLN A 72 -1.68 16.77 -3.26
CA GLN A 72 -0.39 16.80 -3.96
C GLN A 72 0.49 15.59 -3.60
N GLY A 73 0.49 15.17 -2.33
CA GLY A 73 1.26 14.01 -1.87
C GLY A 73 0.85 12.73 -2.61
N ILE A 74 -0.44 12.35 -2.52
CA ILE A 74 -0.95 11.15 -3.19
C ILE A 74 -0.81 11.22 -4.72
N ALA A 75 -0.89 12.40 -5.32
CA ALA A 75 -0.66 12.57 -6.75
C ALA A 75 0.80 12.26 -7.15
N TRP A 76 1.77 12.66 -6.32
CA TRP A 76 3.18 12.30 -6.51
C TRP A 76 3.44 10.82 -6.25
N ASP A 77 2.91 10.25 -5.18
CA ASP A 77 3.05 8.83 -4.88
C ASP A 77 2.50 7.98 -6.04
N THR A 78 1.31 8.34 -6.55
CA THR A 78 0.71 7.64 -7.69
C THR A 78 1.55 7.80 -8.95
N HIS A 79 2.14 8.99 -9.21
CA HIS A 79 3.04 9.20 -10.35
C HIS A 79 4.30 8.33 -10.26
N LEU A 80 4.89 8.22 -9.07
CA LEU A 80 6.07 7.40 -8.81
C LEU A 80 5.75 5.91 -8.98
N CYS A 81 4.64 5.43 -8.43
CA CYS A 81 4.21 4.03 -8.58
C CYS A 81 3.88 3.65 -10.04
N ALA A 82 3.49 4.63 -10.87
CA ALA A 82 3.15 4.39 -12.27
C ALA A 82 4.37 4.35 -13.20
N ARG A 83 5.59 4.52 -12.67
CA ARG A 83 6.82 4.58 -13.44
C ARG A 83 7.79 3.47 -13.02
N PRO A 84 8.70 3.07 -13.94
CA PRO A 84 9.82 2.24 -13.54
C PRO A 84 10.70 2.99 -12.53
N TRP A 85 11.38 2.22 -11.68
CA TRP A 85 12.45 2.75 -10.84
C TRP A 85 13.60 3.26 -11.70
N ASP A 86 14.36 4.21 -11.16
CA ASP A 86 15.54 4.80 -11.77
C ASP A 86 16.79 3.91 -11.70
N PHE A 87 16.65 2.74 -11.07
CA PHE A 87 17.63 1.67 -11.03
C PHE A 87 16.99 0.34 -11.43
N ARG A 88 17.83 -0.62 -11.80
CA ARG A 88 17.37 -1.97 -12.08
C ARG A 88 17.47 -2.84 -10.82
N LEU A 89 16.48 -3.70 -10.61
CA LEU A 89 16.49 -4.65 -9.49
C LEU A 89 17.75 -5.52 -9.46
N GLU A 90 18.25 -5.88 -10.63
CA GLU A 90 19.45 -6.71 -10.77
C GLU A 90 20.75 -6.00 -10.35
N GLU A 91 20.72 -4.67 -10.21
CA GLU A 91 21.88 -3.86 -9.80
C GLU A 91 22.02 -3.76 -8.28
N ILE A 92 21.03 -4.23 -7.52
CA ILE A 92 21.10 -4.27 -6.06
C ILE A 92 22.14 -5.31 -5.62
N SER A 93 23.18 -4.84 -4.91
CA SER A 93 24.32 -5.66 -4.46
C SER A 93 24.40 -5.83 -2.93
N PHE A 94 23.50 -5.20 -2.19
CA PHE A 94 23.41 -5.32 -0.74
C PHE A 94 22.31 -6.32 -0.33
N PRO A 95 22.37 -6.89 0.89
CA PRO A 95 21.34 -7.82 1.37
C PRO A 95 19.94 -7.17 1.39
N VAL A 96 18.96 -7.87 0.81
CA VAL A 96 17.55 -7.47 0.83
C VAL A 96 16.72 -8.57 1.48
N ARG A 97 15.90 -8.18 2.46
CA ARG A 97 14.80 -9.00 2.97
C ARG A 97 13.48 -8.49 2.41
N LEU A 98 12.71 -9.36 1.79
CA LEU A 98 11.38 -9.06 1.26
C LEU A 98 10.35 -9.85 2.06
N LEU A 99 9.39 -9.17 2.66
CA LEU A 99 8.33 -9.77 3.46
C LEU A 99 6.99 -9.49 2.78
N HIS A 100 6.17 -10.51 2.56
CA HIS A 100 4.91 -10.33 1.82
C HIS A 100 3.84 -11.35 2.21
N GLY A 101 2.61 -10.89 2.39
CA GLY A 101 1.46 -11.76 2.67
C GLY A 101 0.88 -12.38 1.40
N GLU A 102 0.61 -13.69 1.41
CA GLU A 102 0.08 -14.36 0.22
C GLU A 102 -1.38 -14.00 -0.10
N ALA A 103 -2.11 -13.44 0.86
CA ALA A 103 -3.48 -12.97 0.70
C ALA A 103 -3.57 -11.44 0.49
N ASP A 104 -2.46 -10.75 0.18
CA ASP A 104 -2.46 -9.32 -0.14
C ASP A 104 -3.28 -9.04 -1.42
N LEU A 105 -4.34 -8.24 -1.27
CA LEU A 105 -5.20 -7.82 -2.38
C LEU A 105 -4.81 -6.46 -2.98
N ASN A 106 -3.90 -5.72 -2.34
CA ASN A 106 -3.37 -4.44 -2.82
C ASN A 106 -2.20 -4.68 -3.78
N VAL A 107 -1.29 -5.58 -3.42
CA VAL A 107 -0.13 -5.97 -4.23
C VAL A 107 -0.20 -7.48 -4.47
N PRO A 108 -0.47 -7.94 -5.72
CA PRO A 108 -0.57 -9.37 -5.99
C PRO A 108 0.72 -10.12 -5.70
N LEU A 109 0.61 -11.31 -5.09
CA LEU A 109 1.74 -12.20 -4.79
C LEU A 109 2.69 -12.42 -5.98
N ALA A 110 2.15 -12.51 -7.19
CA ALA A 110 2.96 -12.67 -8.41
C ALA A 110 3.92 -11.50 -8.66
N VAL A 111 3.54 -10.27 -8.26
CA VAL A 111 4.41 -9.09 -8.36
C VAL A 111 5.53 -9.20 -7.33
N ALA A 112 5.22 -9.54 -6.08
CA ALA A 112 6.23 -9.71 -5.03
C ALA A 112 7.25 -10.80 -5.38
N ARG A 113 6.79 -11.95 -5.92
CA ARG A 113 7.67 -13.03 -6.39
C ARG A 113 8.58 -12.59 -7.53
N LYS A 114 8.08 -11.77 -8.46
CA LYS A 114 8.91 -11.21 -9.55
C LYS A 114 9.99 -10.28 -9.03
N VAL A 115 9.66 -9.41 -8.07
CA VAL A 115 10.63 -8.51 -7.44
C VAL A 115 11.70 -9.31 -6.70
N ALA A 116 11.30 -10.29 -5.88
CA ALA A 116 12.23 -11.15 -5.15
C ALA A 116 13.18 -11.90 -6.09
N ALA A 117 12.68 -12.41 -7.21
CA ALA A 117 13.49 -13.15 -8.18
C ALA A 117 14.48 -12.26 -8.97
N ALA A 118 14.17 -10.97 -9.13
CA ALA A 118 15.01 -10.04 -9.88
C ALA A 118 16.17 -9.48 -9.04
N ILE A 119 16.05 -9.45 -7.71
CA ILE A 119 17.07 -8.93 -6.81
C ILE A 119 18.08 -10.04 -6.45
N PRO A 120 19.38 -9.89 -6.79
CA PRO A 120 20.40 -10.87 -6.44
C PRO A 120 20.49 -11.08 -4.92
N GLY A 121 20.43 -12.34 -4.49
CA GLY A 121 20.55 -12.69 -3.07
C GLY A 121 19.38 -12.26 -2.18
N CYS A 122 18.23 -11.89 -2.75
CA CYS A 122 17.03 -11.54 -1.98
C CYS A 122 16.56 -12.71 -1.09
N GLN A 123 16.36 -12.42 0.19
CA GLN A 123 15.74 -13.32 1.16
C GLN A 123 14.27 -12.96 1.29
N ALA A 124 13.40 -13.70 0.58
CA ALA A 124 11.97 -13.46 0.60
C ALA A 124 11.24 -14.41 1.55
N THR A 125 10.43 -13.86 2.45
CA THR A 125 9.48 -14.59 3.29
C THR A 125 8.06 -14.28 2.82
N PHE A 126 7.31 -15.34 2.49
CA PHE A 126 5.90 -15.24 2.11
C PHE A 126 5.05 -15.84 3.23
N TYR A 127 4.11 -15.07 3.78
CA TYR A 127 3.29 -15.49 4.91
C TYR A 127 1.92 -15.98 4.43
N PRO A 128 1.62 -17.28 4.54
CA PRO A 128 0.31 -17.81 4.15
C PRO A 128 -0.80 -17.22 5.01
N GLY A 129 -1.88 -16.78 4.37
CA GLY A 129 -3.04 -16.23 5.06
C GLY A 129 -2.90 -14.78 5.53
N GLU A 130 -1.71 -14.17 5.43
CA GLU A 130 -1.51 -12.75 5.72
C GLU A 130 -1.85 -11.88 4.51
N GLY A 131 -2.50 -10.73 4.76
CA GLY A 131 -2.80 -9.68 3.79
C GLY A 131 -1.80 -8.51 3.86
N HIS A 132 -2.18 -7.38 3.28
CA HIS A 132 -1.39 -6.16 3.19
C HIS A 132 -1.02 -5.57 4.57
N PHE A 133 -2.00 -5.33 5.45
CA PHE A 133 -1.72 -4.75 6.77
C PHE A 133 -1.30 -5.81 7.77
N SER A 134 -1.91 -7.00 7.70
CA SER A 134 -1.62 -8.07 8.65
C SER A 134 -0.16 -8.51 8.59
N THR A 135 0.44 -8.57 7.39
CA THR A 135 1.88 -8.87 7.20
C THR A 135 2.75 -7.95 8.05
N VAL A 136 2.51 -6.64 8.02
CA VAL A 136 3.31 -5.70 8.80
C VAL A 136 2.95 -5.81 10.28
N LEU A 137 1.67 -5.79 10.62
CA LEU A 137 1.23 -5.67 12.01
C LEU A 137 1.45 -6.93 12.86
N ASN A 138 1.46 -8.11 12.24
CA ASN A 138 1.67 -9.38 12.93
C ASN A 138 3.16 -9.78 12.97
N HIS A 139 3.99 -9.26 12.06
CA HIS A 139 5.40 -9.60 11.94
C HIS A 139 6.36 -8.43 12.21
N LEU A 140 5.87 -7.32 12.76
CA LEU A 140 6.66 -6.13 13.08
C LEU A 140 7.88 -6.44 13.96
N ASP A 141 7.74 -7.34 14.93
CA ASP A 141 8.87 -7.75 15.78
C ASP A 141 9.95 -8.50 14.98
N GLU A 142 9.55 -9.34 14.03
CA GLU A 142 10.47 -10.01 13.11
C GLU A 142 11.19 -8.99 12.22
N VAL A 143 10.45 -8.01 11.69
CA VAL A 143 10.99 -6.89 10.91
C VAL A 143 12.06 -6.15 11.71
N PHE A 144 11.75 -5.75 12.95
CA PHE A 144 12.69 -4.99 13.78
C PHE A 144 13.89 -5.81 14.23
N ASN A 145 13.69 -7.07 14.63
CA ASN A 145 14.78 -7.96 15.00
C ASN A 145 15.73 -8.23 13.83
N ALA A 146 15.21 -8.19 12.60
CA ALA A 146 16.02 -8.33 11.39
C ALA A 146 16.87 -7.10 11.05
N LEU A 147 16.65 -5.96 11.72
CA LEU A 147 17.41 -4.72 11.50
C LEU A 147 18.60 -4.53 12.47
N GLY A 148 18.70 -5.33 13.53
CA GLY A 148 19.78 -5.27 14.52
C GLY A 148 19.44 -4.41 15.73
#